data_AF-A0A2P2KCI9-F1
#
_entry.id   AF-A0A2P2KCI9-F1
#
_cell.length_a   1.000
_cell.length_b   1.000
_cell.length_c   1.000
_cell.angle_alpha   90.00
_cell.angle_beta   90.00
_cell.angle_gamma   90.00
#
_symmetry.space_group_name_H-M   'P 1'
#
loop_
_entity.id
_entity.type
_entity.pdbx_description
1 polymer ?
#
loop_
_entity_poly.entity_id
_entity_poly.type
_entity_poly.pdbx_seq_one_letter_code
_entity_poly.pdbx_strand_id
1 'polypeptide(L)'
;MHHFHPPTSMAKRPCSVPSSAVTFSTITANPKRLPNMNHELDSLLQTFLCLADSPTLSLELSLERILESFPCDADQSLLTDRALKFGTILIEAAKRSARKRSSKHNSLTWPLPSDLTIKVFSLLDTQSLCYAAASCSMFQKCAMDPLCYANIDLTTVVPKVNNAVVSTMIQRAGKSLQ
;
A
#
# COMPACT_ATOMS: atom_id res chain seq x y z
N MET A 1 -4.59 73.43 -32.08
CA MET A 1 -4.19 74.35 -30.99
C MET A 1 -5.21 74.21 -29.86
N HIS A 2 -4.73 74.29 -28.62
CA HIS A 2 -5.42 74.10 -27.32
C HIS A 2 -5.33 72.69 -26.69
N HIS A 3 -4.36 72.61 -25.76
CA HIS A 3 -4.26 71.71 -24.60
C HIS A 3 -5.52 71.74 -23.72
N PHE A 4 -5.73 70.74 -22.86
CA PHE A 4 -5.72 70.90 -21.40
C PHE A 4 -5.85 69.56 -20.63
N HIS A 5 -4.81 69.28 -19.84
CA HIS A 5 -4.65 68.51 -18.59
C HIS A 5 -5.58 67.35 -18.16
N PRO A 6 -5.01 66.26 -17.58
CA PRO A 6 -5.69 65.38 -16.61
C PRO A 6 -5.49 65.88 -15.16
N PRO A 7 -6.47 65.70 -14.24
CA PRO A 7 -6.25 65.89 -12.82
C PRO A 7 -6.34 64.59 -11.99
N THR A 8 -5.25 64.37 -11.24
CA THR A 8 -5.18 64.03 -9.81
C THR A 8 -5.97 62.86 -9.20
N SER A 9 -5.20 61.86 -8.74
CA SER A 9 -5.15 61.32 -7.36
C SER A 9 -6.40 61.42 -6.48
N MET A 10 -6.92 60.27 -6.03
CA MET A 10 -7.23 60.02 -4.61
C MET A 10 -7.21 58.51 -4.31
N ALA A 11 -6.46 58.15 -3.27
CA ALA A 11 -6.38 56.82 -2.69
C ALA A 11 -7.75 56.33 -2.18
N LYS A 12 -8.10 55.07 -2.46
CA LYS A 12 -9.17 54.35 -1.75
C LYS A 12 -8.57 53.20 -0.95
N ARG A 13 -8.89 53.22 0.34
CA ARG A 13 -8.41 52.37 1.43
C ARG A 13 -8.76 50.88 1.20
N PRO A 14 -7.89 49.92 1.55
CA PRO A 14 -8.29 48.53 1.70
C PRO A 14 -9.24 48.38 2.90
N CYS A 15 -10.38 47.73 2.68
CA CYS A 15 -11.31 47.35 3.73
C CYS A 15 -10.69 46.28 4.65
N SER A 16 -10.95 46.43 5.95
CA SER A 16 -10.53 45.59 7.05
C SER A 16 -11.07 44.15 6.90
N VAL A 17 -10.17 43.17 6.91
CA VAL A 17 -10.47 41.75 7.09
C VAL A 17 -10.39 41.45 8.59
N PRO A 18 -11.33 40.70 9.21
CA PRO A 18 -11.16 40.25 10.59
C PRO A 18 -10.00 39.26 10.65
N SER A 19 -8.98 39.61 11.43
CA SER A 19 -7.90 38.69 11.83
C SER A 19 -8.48 37.44 12.47
N SER A 20 -8.35 36.33 11.77
CA SER A 20 -8.05 35.04 12.39
C SER A 20 -6.85 34.48 11.65
N ALA A 21 -5.73 35.19 11.79
CA ALA A 21 -4.43 34.66 11.47
C ALA A 21 -4.19 33.48 12.40
N VAL A 22 -4.28 32.27 11.87
CA VAL A 22 -3.64 31.11 12.49
C VAL A 22 -2.15 31.41 12.43
N THR A 23 -1.60 31.84 13.56
CA THR A 23 -0.19 32.15 13.73
C THR A 23 0.62 30.90 13.40
N PHE A 24 1.18 30.82 12.20
CA PHE A 24 2.34 29.99 11.96
C PHE A 24 3.50 30.67 12.69
N SER A 25 3.65 30.31 13.97
CA SER A 25 4.83 30.66 14.74
C SER A 25 6.03 30.03 14.05
N THR A 26 6.83 30.87 13.38
CA THR A 26 8.17 30.53 12.92
C THR A 26 9.02 30.30 14.17
N ILE A 27 8.99 29.08 14.69
CA ILE A 27 9.90 28.66 15.75
C ILE A 27 11.20 28.24 15.07
N THR A 28 12.16 29.14 15.05
CA THR A 28 13.58 28.78 14.98
C THR A 28 13.90 27.95 16.22
N ALA A 29 13.82 26.62 16.11
CA ALA A 29 14.25 25.69 17.15
C ALA A 29 15.05 24.53 16.55
N ASN A 30 16.19 24.30 17.21
CA ASN A 30 17.09 23.15 17.18
C ASN A 30 16.60 21.85 16.52
N PRO A 31 17.49 21.05 15.89
CA PRO A 31 17.17 19.73 15.38
C PRO A 31 17.00 18.71 16.52
N LYS A 32 15.93 18.82 17.29
CA LYS A 32 15.50 17.80 18.25
C LYS A 32 14.22 17.14 17.73
N ARG A 33 14.39 15.89 17.27
CA ARG A 33 13.39 14.84 17.01
C ARG A 33 11.98 15.35 16.68
N LEU A 34 11.63 15.29 15.40
CA LEU A 34 10.24 15.30 14.95
C LEU A 34 9.42 14.32 15.80
N PRO A 35 8.29 14.75 16.42
CA PRO A 35 7.48 13.83 17.19
C PRO A 35 6.97 12.71 16.25
N ASN A 36 6.98 11.48 16.75
CA ASN A 36 6.60 10.31 15.96
C ASN A 36 5.09 10.31 15.70
N MET A 37 4.65 11.05 14.68
CA MET A 37 3.24 11.18 14.26
C MET A 37 2.56 9.82 13.98
N ASN A 38 3.34 8.76 13.79
CA ASN A 38 2.83 7.41 13.57
C ASN A 38 1.97 6.91 14.74
N HIS A 39 2.31 7.24 15.99
CA HIS A 39 1.54 6.76 17.14
C HIS A 39 0.14 7.37 17.22
N GLU A 40 0.01 8.66 16.87
CA GLU A 40 -1.27 9.36 16.84
C GLU A 40 -2.16 8.80 15.72
N LEU A 41 -1.56 8.58 14.54
CA LEU A 41 -2.25 7.95 13.42
C LEU A 41 -2.72 6.53 13.75
N ASP A 42 -1.86 5.72 14.38
CA ASP A 42 -2.19 4.35 14.80
C ASP A 42 -3.37 4.35 15.78
N SER A 43 -3.37 5.26 16.76
CA SER A 43 -4.46 5.40 17.72
C SER A 43 -5.77 5.81 17.04
N LEU A 44 -5.72 6.79 16.12
CA LEU A 44 -6.90 7.24 15.39
C LEU A 44 -7.48 6.13 14.51
N LEU A 45 -6.61 5.41 13.80
CA LEU A 45 -6.99 4.27 12.98
C LEU A 45 -7.62 3.16 13.83
N GLN A 46 -7.05 2.87 15.00
CA GLN A 46 -7.62 1.91 15.93
C GLN A 46 -9.01 2.33 16.41
N THR A 47 -9.21 3.60 16.75
CA THR A 47 -10.54 4.13 17.09
C THR A 47 -11.51 3.92 15.94
N PHE A 48 -11.15 4.29 14.70
CA PHE A 48 -12.02 4.08 13.54
C PHE A 48 -12.39 2.61 13.33
N LEU A 49 -11.44 1.68 13.48
CA LEU A 49 -11.69 0.25 13.36
C LEU A 49 -12.63 -0.27 14.46
N CYS A 50 -12.49 0.20 15.71
CA CYS A 50 -13.40 -0.15 16.79
C CYS A 50 -14.83 0.40 16.58
N LEU A 51 -14.96 1.55 15.91
CA LEU A 51 -16.27 2.14 15.61
C LEU A 51 -16.99 1.42 14.46
N ALA A 52 -16.27 0.70 13.59
CA ALA A 52 -16.86 -0.01 12.45
C ALA A 52 -17.86 -1.10 12.86
N ASP A 53 -17.70 -1.69 14.06
CA ASP A 53 -18.62 -2.69 14.62
C ASP A 53 -19.83 -2.06 15.33
N SER A 54 -19.90 -0.73 15.44
CA SER A 54 -20.95 -0.03 16.17
C SER A 54 -22.18 0.22 15.30
N PRO A 55 -23.36 -0.34 15.62
CA PRO A 55 -24.58 -0.19 14.82
C PRO A 55 -25.14 1.25 14.83
N THR A 56 -24.67 2.09 15.75
CA THR A 56 -25.15 3.48 15.93
C THR A 56 -24.35 4.50 15.11
N LEU A 57 -23.23 4.11 14.52
CA LEU A 57 -22.29 5.03 13.89
C LEU A 57 -22.25 4.78 12.39
N SER A 58 -23.01 5.57 11.63
CA SER A 58 -22.94 5.55 10.18
C SER A 58 -21.76 6.40 9.72
N LEU A 59 -20.64 5.75 9.39
CA LEU A 59 -19.49 6.39 8.74
C LEU A 59 -19.90 7.06 7.42
N GLU A 60 -20.87 6.48 6.72
CA GLU A 60 -21.48 7.03 5.51
C GLU A 60 -22.13 8.40 5.78
N LEU A 61 -23.05 8.49 6.75
CA LEU A 61 -23.69 9.76 7.14
C LEU A 61 -22.71 10.79 7.70
N SER A 62 -21.61 10.33 8.32
CA SER A 62 -20.55 11.22 8.78
C SER A 62 -19.74 11.79 7.61
N LEU A 63 -19.45 10.98 6.59
CA LEU A 63 -18.76 11.45 5.39
C LEU A 63 -19.63 12.42 4.60
N GLU A 64 -20.91 12.12 4.42
CA GLU A 64 -21.88 13.02 3.75
C GLU A 64 -21.95 14.38 4.44
N ARG A 65 -22.16 14.43 5.76
CA ARG A 65 -22.14 15.70 6.51
C ARG A 65 -20.82 16.47 6.37
N ILE A 66 -19.69 15.77 6.33
CA ILE A 66 -18.40 16.42 6.12
C ILE A 66 -18.36 17.02 4.73
N LEU A 67 -18.78 16.31 3.68
CA LEU A 67 -18.83 16.83 2.31
C LEU A 67 -19.76 18.04 2.22
N GLU A 68 -20.96 17.96 2.79
CA GLU A 68 -21.93 19.06 2.83
C GLU A 68 -21.45 20.30 3.60
N SER A 69 -20.50 20.13 4.53
CA SER A 69 -19.93 21.26 5.28
C SER A 69 -19.00 22.15 4.44
N PHE A 70 -18.57 21.69 3.26
CA PHE A 70 -17.73 22.48 2.35
C PHE A 70 -18.60 23.28 1.37
N PRO A 71 -18.38 24.61 1.25
CA PRO A 71 -19.23 25.49 0.46
C PRO A 71 -18.99 25.43 -1.06
N CYS A 72 -17.98 24.69 -1.52
CA CYS A 72 -17.53 24.66 -2.91
C CYS A 72 -17.46 23.22 -3.45
N ASP A 73 -18.09 22.97 -4.60
CA ASP A 73 -18.10 21.65 -5.26
C ASP A 73 -16.70 21.11 -5.57
N ALA A 74 -15.75 21.99 -5.88
CA ALA A 74 -14.37 21.59 -6.14
C ALA A 74 -13.69 20.99 -4.90
N ASP A 75 -13.95 21.56 -3.71
CA ASP A 75 -13.41 21.05 -2.45
C ASP A 75 -14.09 19.75 -2.04
N GLN A 76 -15.39 19.62 -2.30
CA GLN A 76 -16.14 18.38 -2.10
C GLN A 76 -15.59 17.24 -2.97
N SER A 77 -15.38 17.49 -4.28
CA SER A 77 -14.78 16.53 -5.20
C SER A 77 -13.40 16.08 -4.73
N LEU A 78 -12.55 17.02 -4.30
CA LEU A 78 -11.22 16.71 -3.78
C LEU A 78 -11.27 15.84 -2.52
N LEU A 79 -12.22 16.08 -1.62
CA LEU A 79 -12.41 15.26 -0.43
C LEU A 79 -12.92 13.87 -0.77
N THR A 80 -13.84 13.73 -1.73
CA THR A 80 -14.29 12.43 -2.24
C THR A 80 -13.11 11.63 -2.79
N ASP A 81 -12.26 12.23 -3.62
CA ASP A 81 -11.06 11.56 -4.16
C ASP A 81 -10.10 11.11 -3.06
N ARG A 82 -9.92 11.94 -2.01
CA ARG A 82 -9.10 11.59 -0.84
C ARG A 82 -9.71 10.44 -0.04
N ALA A 83 -11.02 10.45 0.16
CA ALA A 83 -11.74 9.37 0.85
C ALA A 83 -11.62 8.04 0.09
N LEU A 84 -11.82 8.07 -1.24
CA LEU A 84 -11.65 6.90 -2.11
C LEU A 84 -10.22 6.35 -2.08
N LYS A 85 -9.22 7.24 -2.17
CA LYS A 85 -7.81 6.88 -2.09
C LYS A 85 -7.48 6.25 -0.73
N PHE A 86 -7.95 6.85 0.36
CA PHE A 86 -7.74 6.33 1.71
C PHE A 86 -8.38 4.95 1.88
N GLY A 87 -9.66 4.79 1.49
CA GLY A 87 -10.36 3.52 1.53
C GLY A 87 -9.66 2.42 0.73
N THR A 88 -9.16 2.75 -0.46
CA THR A 88 -8.40 1.81 -1.30
C THR A 88 -7.11 1.34 -0.62
N ILE A 89 -6.33 2.27 -0.05
CA ILE A 89 -5.10 1.94 0.68
C ILE A 89 -5.41 1.04 1.89
N LEU A 90 -6.46 1.37 2.64
CA LEU A 90 -6.86 0.62 3.83
C LEU A 90 -7.31 -0.80 3.49
N ILE A 91 -8.13 -0.96 2.44
CA ILE A 91 -8.57 -2.27 1.93
C ILE A 91 -7.37 -3.12 1.51
N GLU A 92 -6.44 -2.55 0.76
CA GLU A 92 -5.25 -3.29 0.31
C GLU A 92 -4.32 -3.66 1.48
N ALA A 93 -4.18 -2.79 2.47
CA ALA A 93 -3.44 -3.10 3.70
C ALA A 93 -4.11 -4.24 4.50
N ALA A 94 -5.44 -4.20 4.66
CA ALA A 94 -6.20 -5.25 5.34
C ALA A 94 -6.08 -6.59 4.62
N LYS A 95 -6.24 -6.62 3.29
CA LYS A 95 -6.04 -7.82 2.46
C LYS A 95 -4.62 -8.37 2.59
N ARG A 96 -3.58 -7.51 2.55
CA ARG A 96 -2.18 -7.92 2.75
C ARG A 96 -1.98 -8.55 4.14
N SER A 97 -2.55 -7.93 5.17
CA SER A 97 -2.48 -8.44 6.55
C SER A 97 -3.18 -9.80 6.69
N ALA A 98 -4.37 -9.95 6.10
CA ALA A 98 -5.09 -11.23 6.06
C ALA A 98 -4.27 -12.33 5.39
N ARG A 99 -3.70 -12.07 4.20
CA ARG A 99 -2.80 -13.01 3.51
C ARG A 99 -1.59 -13.40 4.36
N LYS A 100 -0.97 -12.43 5.05
CA LYS A 100 0.17 -12.70 5.95
C LYS A 100 -0.22 -13.61 7.12
N ARG A 101 -1.41 -13.39 7.71
CA ARG A 101 -1.96 -14.24 8.76
C ARG A 101 -2.21 -15.66 8.25
N SER A 102 -2.84 -15.82 7.09
CA SER A 102 -3.03 -17.13 6.45
C SER A 102 -1.71 -17.84 6.19
N SER A 103 -0.67 -17.14 5.72
CA SER A 103 0.65 -17.76 5.55
C SER A 103 1.24 -18.28 6.86
N LYS A 104 1.08 -17.55 7.97
CA LYS A 104 1.56 -18.01 9.29
C LYS A 104 0.77 -19.22 9.77
N HIS A 105 -0.55 -19.20 9.57
CA HIS A 105 -1.41 -20.34 9.88
C HIS A 105 -1.02 -21.57 9.04
N ASN A 106 -0.84 -21.42 7.73
CA ASN A 106 -0.40 -22.49 6.83
C ASN A 106 0.92 -23.10 7.33
N SER A 107 1.89 -22.30 7.76
CA SER A 107 3.14 -22.83 8.33
C SER A 107 3.01 -23.53 9.67
N LEU A 108 1.99 -23.22 10.46
CA LEU A 108 1.73 -23.88 11.74
C LEU A 108 0.96 -25.19 11.56
N THR A 109 0.07 -25.24 10.56
CA THR A 109 -0.78 -26.40 10.28
C THR A 109 -0.13 -27.37 9.29
N TRP A 110 0.85 -26.91 8.50
CA TRP A 110 1.58 -27.77 7.58
C TRP A 110 2.41 -28.81 8.36
N PRO A 111 2.20 -30.12 8.13
CA PRO A 111 2.76 -31.16 8.97
C PRO A 111 4.27 -31.38 8.75
N LEU A 112 4.84 -30.86 7.66
CA LEU A 112 6.25 -31.06 7.33
C LEU A 112 7.08 -29.81 7.68
N PRO A 113 8.28 -29.97 8.26
CA PRO A 113 9.24 -28.89 8.36
C PRO A 113 9.70 -28.40 6.97
N SER A 114 10.34 -27.23 6.91
CA SER A 114 10.83 -26.63 5.66
C SER A 114 11.72 -27.58 4.88
N ASP A 115 12.64 -28.28 5.55
CA ASP A 115 13.66 -29.11 4.89
C ASP A 115 13.02 -30.33 4.21
N LEU A 116 12.03 -30.95 4.86
CA LEU A 116 11.27 -32.03 4.25
C LEU A 116 10.37 -31.53 3.13
N THR A 117 9.80 -30.33 3.26
CA THR A 117 9.00 -29.70 2.19
C THR A 117 9.86 -29.41 0.96
N ILE A 118 11.07 -28.85 1.14
CA ILE A 118 12.05 -28.62 0.08
C ILE A 118 12.44 -29.94 -0.57
N LYS A 119 12.66 -31.00 0.22
CA LYS A 119 12.99 -32.32 -0.32
C LYS A 119 11.85 -32.87 -1.20
N VAL A 120 10.60 -32.77 -0.75
CA VAL A 120 9.43 -33.13 -1.59
C VAL A 120 9.40 -32.28 -2.86
N PHE A 121 9.62 -30.97 -2.76
CA PHE A 121 9.60 -30.07 -3.90
C PHE A 121 10.72 -30.36 -4.91
N SER A 122 11.89 -30.80 -4.46
CA SER A 122 12.99 -31.25 -5.34
C SER A 122 12.68 -32.51 -6.14
N LEU A 123 11.60 -33.23 -5.81
CA LEU A 123 11.12 -34.41 -6.51
C LEU A 123 9.93 -34.10 -7.44
N LEU A 124 9.43 -32.86 -7.43
CA LEU A 124 8.36 -32.43 -8.32
C LEU A 124 8.92 -32.09 -9.69
N ASP A 125 8.14 -32.35 -10.73
CA ASP A 125 8.40 -31.79 -12.04
C ASP A 125 8.23 -30.25 -12.01
N THR A 126 8.83 -29.59 -13.01
CA THR A 126 8.84 -28.12 -13.12
C THR A 126 7.44 -27.51 -13.00
N GLN A 127 6.43 -28.13 -13.62
CA GLN A 127 5.07 -27.59 -13.62
C GLN A 127 4.43 -27.70 -12.23
N SER A 128 4.52 -28.86 -11.60
CA SER A 128 4.01 -29.08 -10.25
C SER A 128 4.71 -28.17 -9.22
N LEU A 129 6.00 -27.95 -9.35
CA LEU A 129 6.75 -27.01 -8.51
C LEU A 129 6.23 -25.57 -8.65
N CYS A 130 5.95 -25.13 -9.88
CA CYS A 130 5.35 -23.81 -10.14
C CYS A 130 3.96 -23.67 -9.50
N TYR A 131 3.11 -24.70 -9.59
CA TYR A 131 1.80 -24.69 -8.94
C TYR A 131 1.90 -24.66 -7.41
N ALA A 132 2.80 -25.45 -6.83
CA ALA A 132 3.07 -25.43 -5.40
C ALA A 132 3.53 -24.03 -4.95
N ALA A 133 4.48 -23.42 -5.67
CA ALA A 133 4.98 -22.08 -5.38
C ALA A 133 3.89 -20.99 -5.46
N ALA A 134 2.92 -21.12 -6.35
CA ALA A 134 1.81 -20.18 -6.50
C ALA A 134 0.71 -20.34 -5.43
N SER A 135 0.70 -21.46 -4.69
CA SER A 135 -0.39 -21.79 -3.76
C SER A 135 -0.37 -20.94 -2.49
N CYS A 136 0.80 -20.73 -1.88
CA CYS A 136 0.96 -19.84 -0.74
C CYS A 136 2.41 -19.39 -0.55
N SER A 137 2.63 -18.31 0.23
CA SER A 137 3.97 -17.77 0.45
C SER A 137 4.91 -18.69 1.23
N MET A 138 4.39 -19.64 2.01
CA MET A 138 5.23 -20.65 2.65
C MET A 138 5.84 -21.61 1.62
N PHE A 139 5.01 -22.13 0.72
CA PHE A 139 5.47 -22.97 -0.39
C PHE A 139 6.35 -22.17 -1.34
N GLN A 140 5.99 -20.93 -1.66
CA GLN A 140 6.83 -20.06 -2.46
C GLN A 140 8.25 -19.95 -1.89
N LYS A 141 8.41 -19.79 -0.57
CA LYS A 141 9.72 -19.75 0.08
C LYS A 141 10.49 -21.06 -0.06
N CYS A 142 9.82 -22.20 0.15
CA CYS A 142 10.46 -23.52 0.01
C CYS A 142 10.86 -23.79 -1.45
N ALA A 143 9.99 -23.44 -2.41
CA ALA A 143 10.20 -23.61 -3.84
C ALA A 143 11.24 -22.65 -4.44
N MET A 144 11.75 -21.68 -3.67
CA MET A 144 12.87 -20.83 -4.08
C MET A 144 14.23 -21.42 -3.70
N ASP A 145 14.25 -22.55 -2.98
CA ASP A 145 15.49 -23.25 -2.63
C ASP A 145 16.18 -23.82 -3.89
N PRO A 146 17.52 -23.67 -4.02
CA PRO A 146 18.26 -24.18 -5.17
C PRO A 146 18.06 -25.66 -5.45
N LEU A 147 17.85 -26.49 -4.42
CA LEU A 147 17.61 -27.94 -4.59
C LEU A 147 16.33 -28.23 -5.38
N CYS A 148 15.35 -27.33 -5.36
CA CYS A 148 14.12 -27.48 -6.15
C CYS A 148 14.36 -27.35 -7.66
N TYR A 149 15.52 -26.81 -8.07
CA TYR A 149 15.89 -26.60 -9.46
C TYR A 149 17.16 -27.39 -9.84
N ALA A 150 17.62 -28.33 -9.01
CA ALA A 150 18.82 -29.12 -9.30
C ALA A 150 18.67 -29.97 -10.56
N ASN A 151 17.46 -30.51 -10.80
CA ASN A 151 17.12 -31.37 -11.93
C ASN A 151 15.98 -30.73 -12.74
N ILE A 152 16.33 -29.94 -13.75
CA ILE A 152 15.35 -29.28 -14.64
C ILE A 152 15.17 -30.14 -15.88
N ASP A 153 14.00 -30.77 -16.01
CA ASP A 153 13.63 -31.47 -17.24
C ASP A 153 13.00 -30.49 -18.24
N LEU A 154 13.69 -30.28 -19.36
CA LEU A 154 13.23 -29.46 -20.50
C LEU A 154 12.79 -30.31 -21.69
N THR A 155 12.76 -31.64 -21.57
CA THR A 155 12.53 -32.58 -22.68
C THR A 155 11.05 -32.74 -23.06
N THR A 156 10.16 -31.90 -22.52
CA THR A 156 8.72 -31.98 -22.82
C THR A 156 8.45 -31.80 -24.32
N VAL A 157 7.67 -32.72 -24.90
CA VAL A 157 7.39 -32.87 -26.34
C VAL A 157 6.79 -31.61 -26.99
N VAL A 158 6.30 -30.66 -26.19
CA VAL A 158 5.89 -29.31 -26.64
C VAL A 158 6.62 -28.27 -25.79
N PRO A 159 7.64 -27.57 -26.33
CA PRO A 159 8.35 -26.53 -25.58
C PRO A 159 7.43 -25.31 -25.45
N LYS A 160 6.64 -25.27 -24.38
CA LYS A 160 5.88 -24.06 -23.98
C LYS A 160 6.68 -23.13 -23.07
N VAL A 161 7.94 -23.45 -22.83
CA VAL A 161 8.81 -22.75 -21.87
C VAL A 161 9.76 -21.84 -22.63
N ASN A 162 9.67 -20.53 -22.39
CA ASN A 162 10.50 -19.54 -23.07
C ASN A 162 11.92 -19.46 -22.47
N ASN A 163 12.88 -18.90 -23.21
CA ASN A 163 14.27 -18.77 -22.77
C ASN A 163 14.42 -17.96 -21.47
N ALA A 164 13.52 -17.02 -21.20
CA ALA A 164 13.56 -16.23 -19.96
C ALA A 164 13.21 -17.07 -18.72
N VAL A 165 12.26 -18.00 -18.85
CA VAL A 165 11.91 -18.96 -17.79
C VAL A 165 13.09 -19.91 -17.56
N VAL A 166 13.66 -20.47 -18.63
CA VAL A 166 14.85 -21.34 -18.53
C VAL A 166 16.01 -20.62 -17.84
N SER A 167 16.34 -19.40 -18.27
CA SER A 167 17.40 -18.59 -17.65
C SER A 167 17.13 -18.32 -16.17
N THR A 168 15.87 -18.06 -15.79
CA THR A 168 15.47 -17.84 -14.40
C THR A 168 15.66 -19.11 -13.57
N MET A 169 15.31 -20.28 -14.12
CA MET A 169 15.45 -21.56 -13.41
C MET A 169 16.92 -21.93 -13.21
N ILE A 170 17.76 -21.75 -14.24
CA ILE A 170 19.22 -21.92 -14.12
C ILE A 170 19.79 -20.98 -13.05
N GLN A 171 19.37 -19.72 -13.04
CA GLN A 171 19.81 -18.75 -12.03
C GLN A 171 19.40 -19.17 -10.61
N ARG A 172 18.20 -19.73 -10.44
CA ARG A 172 17.71 -20.21 -9.13
C ARG A 172 18.44 -21.46 -8.66
N ALA A 173 18.78 -22.38 -9.57
CA ALA A 173 19.55 -23.58 -9.25
C ALA A 173 20.98 -23.24 -8.78
N GLY A 174 21.60 -22.21 -9.36
CA GLY A 174 22.95 -21.79 -9.00
C GLY A 174 23.95 -22.94 -9.06
N LYS A 175 24.67 -23.19 -7.96
CA LYS A 175 25.67 -24.27 -7.85
C LYS A 175 25.06 -25.67 -7.65
N SER A 176 23.75 -25.75 -7.46
CA SER A 176 23.04 -27.00 -7.25
C SER A 176 22.56 -27.65 -8.55
N LEU A 177 22.71 -26.96 -9.69
CA LEU A 177 22.42 -27.52 -11.01
C LEU A 177 23.37 -28.70 -11.29
N GLN A 178 22.81 -29.85 -11.67
CA GLN A 178 23.56 -31.08 -11.96
C GLN A 178 23.88 -31.23 -13.45
#